data_AF-A0A8S0G196-F1
#
_entry.id   AF-A0A8S0G196-F1
#
_cell.length_a   1.000
_cell.length_b   1.000
_cell.length_c   1.000
_cell.angle_alpha   90.00
_cell.angle_beta   90.00
_cell.angle_gamma   90.00
#
_symmetry.space_group_name_H-M   'P 1'
#
loop_
_entity.id
_entity.type
_entity.pdbx_description
1 polymer ?
#
loop_
_entity_poly.entity_id
_entity_poly.type
_entity_poly.pdbx_seq_one_letter_code
_entity_poly.pdbx_strand_id
1 'polypeptide(L)'
;MGLALAAAVILVGSTVGYSHLKSTPDAPQLVKESINSPRIKIFHLSSGKENNSVPLLSQILAPGKDKLDNLLSAHNMTMTTYYKYVRNRLESDIVLRNQCNGSWQLTFNVEGWQNSDINSAMYQNLEKLLNTVQKC
;
A
#
# COMPACT_ATOMS: atom_id res chain seq x y z
N MET A 1 -19.28 -51.60 -37.72
CA MET A 1 -19.72 -50.80 -36.55
C MET A 1 -18.83 -51.19 -35.39
N GLY A 2 -17.77 -50.42 -35.13
CA GLY A 2 -16.79 -50.72 -34.08
C GLY A 2 -17.21 -50.10 -32.75
N LEU A 3 -17.33 -50.91 -31.71
CA LEU A 3 -17.49 -50.45 -30.34
C LEU A 3 -16.10 -50.11 -29.76
N ALA A 4 -15.86 -48.83 -29.53
CA ALA A 4 -14.69 -48.36 -28.80
C ALA A 4 -14.89 -48.62 -27.30
N LEU A 5 -13.96 -49.36 -26.69
CA LEU A 5 -13.82 -49.43 -25.23
C LEU A 5 -13.28 -48.09 -24.72
N ALA A 6 -14.10 -47.34 -23.97
CA ALA A 6 -13.63 -46.19 -23.20
C ALA A 6 -13.13 -46.67 -21.83
N ALA A 7 -11.81 -46.61 -21.62
CA ALA A 7 -11.21 -46.82 -20.30
C ALA A 7 -11.47 -45.59 -19.42
N ALA A 8 -12.22 -45.76 -18.33
CA ALA A 8 -12.40 -44.73 -17.32
C ALA A 8 -11.16 -44.70 -16.40
N VAL A 9 -10.32 -43.67 -16.55
CA VAL A 9 -9.26 -43.37 -15.59
C VAL A 9 -9.91 -42.60 -14.43
N ILE A 10 -10.09 -43.26 -13.28
CA ILE A 10 -10.48 -42.59 -12.04
C ILE A 10 -9.22 -41.95 -11.46
N LEU A 11 -9.04 -40.64 -11.69
CA LEU A 11 -8.07 -39.85 -10.95
C LEU A 11 -8.67 -39.48 -9.59
N VAL A 12 -8.39 -40.29 -8.57
CA VAL A 12 -8.50 -39.86 -7.17
C VAL A 12 -7.29 -38.98 -6.86
N GLY A 13 -7.39 -37.71 -7.21
CA GLY A 13 -6.37 -36.69 -6.92
C GLY A 13 -7.00 -35.60 -6.07
N SER A 14 -6.70 -35.64 -4.77
CA SER A 14 -7.14 -34.74 -3.71
C SER A 14 -7.33 -33.29 -4.18
N THR A 15 -8.56 -32.80 -4.14
CA THR A 15 -8.83 -31.37 -4.14
C THR A 15 -8.21 -30.80 -2.86
N VAL A 16 -6.94 -30.35 -2.92
CA VAL A 16 -6.46 -29.35 -1.97
C VAL A 16 -7.35 -28.16 -2.22
N GLY A 17 -8.36 -28.02 -1.38
CA GLY A 17 -9.34 -26.96 -1.48
C GLY A 17 -8.58 -25.64 -1.51
N TYR A 18 -8.62 -24.97 -2.66
CA TYR A 18 -8.55 -23.52 -2.70
C TYR A 18 -9.80 -23.03 -1.97
N SER A 19 -9.78 -23.13 -0.64
CA SER A 19 -10.67 -22.39 0.20
C SER A 19 -10.32 -20.94 -0.07
N HIS A 20 -11.14 -20.30 -0.91
CA HIS A 20 -11.39 -18.87 -0.82
C HIS A 20 -11.41 -18.54 0.67
N LEU A 21 -10.32 -17.95 1.17
CA LEU A 21 -10.29 -17.32 2.48
C LEU A 21 -11.30 -16.19 2.37
N LYS A 22 -12.56 -16.49 2.66
CA LYS A 22 -13.56 -15.48 2.95
C LYS A 22 -12.96 -14.69 4.10
N SER A 23 -12.55 -13.46 3.77
CA SER A 23 -12.05 -12.51 4.73
C SER A 23 -12.96 -12.55 5.96
N THR A 24 -12.41 -12.97 7.08
CA THR A 24 -13.13 -12.96 8.35
C THR A 24 -13.43 -11.49 8.65
N PRO A 25 -14.70 -11.09 8.87
CA PRO A 25 -15.07 -9.69 9.02
C PRO A 25 -14.33 -8.94 10.15
N ASP A 26 -13.71 -9.68 11.07
CA ASP A 26 -13.06 -9.14 12.27
C ASP A 26 -11.53 -8.96 12.15
N ALA A 27 -10.90 -9.36 11.04
CA ALA A 27 -9.47 -9.17 10.83
C ALA A 27 -9.19 -7.85 10.09
N PRO A 28 -8.18 -7.05 10.51
CA PRO A 28 -7.74 -5.88 9.76
C PRO A 28 -7.37 -6.26 8.32
N GLN A 29 -7.91 -5.52 7.36
CA GLN A 29 -7.67 -5.73 5.94
C GLN A 29 -6.77 -4.64 5.38
N LEU A 30 -5.86 -5.04 4.52
CA LEU A 30 -5.01 -4.10 3.80
C LEU A 30 -5.68 -3.73 2.46
N VAL A 31 -6.20 -2.52 2.39
CA VAL A 31 -6.91 -1.99 1.22
C VAL A 31 -5.97 -1.12 0.40
N LYS A 32 -5.75 -1.46 -0.86
CA LYS A 32 -4.96 -0.65 -1.78
C LYS A 32 -5.79 0.55 -2.24
N GLU A 33 -5.23 1.75 -2.11
CA GLU A 33 -5.83 2.97 -2.63
C GLU A 33 -5.37 3.28 -4.06
N SER A 34 -6.21 4.01 -4.79
CA SER A 34 -5.88 4.49 -6.14
C SER A 34 -5.20 5.86 -6.07
N ILE A 35 -4.02 5.97 -6.67
CA ILE A 35 -3.32 7.23 -6.87
C ILE A 35 -2.64 7.20 -8.24
N ASN A 36 -2.74 8.30 -8.99
CA ASN A 36 -2.19 8.38 -10.35
C ASN A 36 -0.67 8.61 -10.33
N SER A 37 0.09 7.59 -9.96
CA SER A 37 1.55 7.59 -9.98
C SER A 37 2.07 6.16 -10.17
N PRO A 38 3.11 5.95 -11.00
CA PRO A 38 3.76 4.64 -11.12
C PRO A 38 4.70 4.33 -9.93
N ARG A 39 5.10 5.35 -9.15
CA ARG A 39 6.09 5.23 -8.06
C ARG A 39 5.47 5.16 -6.68
N ILE A 40 4.21 5.60 -6.53
CA ILE A 40 3.55 5.71 -5.24
C ILE A 40 2.48 4.63 -5.10
N LYS A 41 2.54 3.87 -4.00
CA LYS A 41 1.51 2.92 -3.59
C LYS A 41 1.07 3.27 -2.18
N ILE A 42 -0.24 3.29 -1.95
CA ILE A 42 -0.82 3.58 -0.64
C ILE A 42 -1.73 2.42 -0.25
N PHE A 43 -1.55 1.93 0.97
CA PHE A 43 -2.32 0.86 1.55
C PHE A 43 -2.88 1.30 2.90
N HIS A 44 -4.20 1.25 3.03
CA HIS A 44 -4.92 1.52 4.27
C HIS A 44 -5.14 0.21 5.02
N LEU A 45 -4.69 0.14 6.27
CA LEU A 45 -5.02 -0.95 7.18
C LEU A 45 -6.37 -0.67 7.84
N SER A 46 -7.44 -1.12 7.20
CA SER A 46 -8.82 -0.91 7.64
C SER A 46 -9.26 -2.02 8.59
N SER A 47 -9.89 -1.66 9.71
CA SER A 47 -10.42 -2.61 10.69
C SER A 47 -11.84 -3.12 10.35
N GLY A 48 -12.34 -2.91 9.14
CA GLY A 48 -13.66 -3.36 8.67
C GLY A 48 -14.87 -2.65 9.28
N LYS A 49 -14.68 -1.86 10.35
CA LYS A 49 -15.69 -1.04 11.04
C LYS A 49 -15.49 0.47 10.88
N GLU A 50 -14.57 0.89 10.01
CA GLU A 50 -14.35 2.31 9.78
C GLU A 50 -15.53 2.93 9.04
N ASN A 51 -16.04 4.04 9.57
CA ASN A 51 -17.05 4.83 8.91
C ASN A 51 -16.47 5.41 7.62
N ASN A 52 -17.20 5.29 6.50
CA ASN A 52 -16.83 5.82 5.17
C ASN A 52 -16.62 7.36 5.13
N SER A 53 -16.71 8.06 6.26
CA SER A 53 -16.60 9.51 6.37
C SER A 53 -15.17 10.03 6.53
N VAL A 54 -14.19 9.17 6.83
CA VAL A 54 -12.79 9.61 6.96
C VAL A 54 -12.14 9.65 5.56
N PRO A 55 -11.54 10.78 5.14
CA PRO A 55 -10.94 10.87 3.83
C PRO A 55 -9.73 9.94 3.70
N LEU A 56 -9.59 9.38 2.51
CA LEU A 56 -8.48 8.49 2.16
C LEU A 56 -7.16 9.30 2.08
N LEU A 57 -6.05 8.68 2.46
CA LEU A 57 -4.74 9.34 2.37
C LEU A 57 -4.40 9.74 0.93
N SER A 58 -4.77 8.94 -0.07
CA SER A 58 -4.63 9.28 -1.49
C SER A 58 -5.34 10.58 -1.89
N GLN A 59 -6.50 10.87 -1.30
CA GLN A 59 -7.24 12.12 -1.54
C GLN A 59 -6.54 13.31 -0.88
N ILE A 60 -6.06 13.12 0.34
CA ILE A 60 -5.29 14.14 1.07
C ILE A 60 -4.00 14.49 0.32
N LEU A 61 -3.34 13.49 -0.25
CA LEU A 61 -2.08 13.67 -0.99
C LEU A 61 -2.24 14.10 -2.44
N ALA A 62 -3.46 14.10 -2.98
CA ALA A 62 -3.70 14.46 -4.37
C ALA A 62 -3.10 15.83 -4.76
N PRO A 63 -3.21 16.90 -3.94
CA PRO A 63 -2.62 18.21 -4.27
C PRO A 63 -1.08 18.21 -4.33
N GLY A 64 -0.41 17.39 -3.50
CA GLY A 64 1.05 17.30 -3.44
C GLY A 64 1.66 16.15 -4.24
N LYS A 65 0.83 15.33 -4.90
CA LYS A 65 1.23 14.08 -5.57
C LYS A 65 2.35 14.29 -6.58
N ASP A 66 2.23 15.27 -7.47
CA ASP A 66 3.24 15.49 -8.51
C ASP A 66 4.58 15.95 -7.93
N LYS A 67 4.54 16.75 -6.87
CA LYS A 67 5.74 17.18 -6.14
C LYS A 67 6.43 15.98 -5.49
N LEU A 68 5.66 15.07 -4.87
CA LEU A 68 6.17 13.82 -4.32
C LEU A 68 6.71 12.88 -5.40
N ASP A 69 6.00 12.71 -6.52
CA ASP A 69 6.45 11.84 -7.62
C ASP A 69 7.77 12.34 -8.21
N ASN A 70 7.89 13.66 -8.41
CA ASN A 70 9.13 14.27 -8.90
C ASN A 70 10.30 14.09 -7.94
N LEU A 71 10.07 14.22 -6.63
CA LEU A 71 11.08 13.93 -5.61
C LEU A 71 11.53 12.47 -5.70
N LEU A 72 10.59 11.52 -5.73
CA LEU A 72 10.91 10.09 -5.85
C LEU A 72 11.66 9.79 -7.16
N SER A 73 11.24 10.41 -8.26
CA SER A 73 11.88 10.28 -9.57
C SER A 73 13.33 10.79 -9.56
N ALA A 74 13.59 11.95 -8.96
CA ALA A 74 14.94 12.53 -8.86
C ALA A 74 15.94 11.66 -8.08
N HIS A 75 15.44 10.80 -7.19
CA HIS A 75 16.23 9.85 -6.41
C HIS A 75 16.13 8.40 -6.92
N ASN A 76 15.46 8.14 -8.05
CA ASN A 76 15.19 6.80 -8.56
C ASN A 76 14.53 5.86 -7.53
N MET A 77 13.54 6.38 -6.82
CA MET A 77 12.84 5.70 -5.72
C MET A 77 11.39 5.37 -6.07
N THR A 78 10.89 4.34 -5.40
CA THR A 78 9.46 4.05 -5.26
C THR A 78 9.08 4.14 -3.80
N MET A 79 7.83 4.49 -3.54
CA MET A 79 7.28 4.67 -2.19
C MET A 79 6.05 3.78 -2.02
N THR A 80 6.05 3.00 -0.94
CA THR A 80 4.86 2.29 -0.48
C THR A 80 4.51 2.75 0.94
N THR A 81 3.37 3.38 1.09
CA THR A 81 2.85 3.86 2.38
C THR A 81 1.82 2.89 2.91
N TYR A 82 2.01 2.42 4.14
CA TYR A 82 1.04 1.70 4.92
C TYR A 82 0.53 2.62 6.01
N TYR A 83 -0.78 2.77 6.17
CA TYR A 83 -1.31 3.69 7.18
C TYR A 83 -2.61 3.21 7.81
N LYS A 84 -2.91 3.78 8.98
CA LYS A 84 -4.21 3.65 9.66
C LYS A 84 -4.52 4.93 10.43
N TYR A 85 -5.79 5.14 10.73
CA TYR A 85 -6.21 6.19 11.65
C TYR A 85 -6.44 5.60 13.04
N VAL A 86 -5.83 6.22 14.05
CA VAL A 86 -6.02 5.84 15.46
C VAL A 86 -6.49 7.08 16.22
N ARG A 87 -7.77 7.09 16.59
CA ARG A 87 -8.42 8.26 17.21
C ARG A 87 -8.27 9.50 16.33
N ASN A 88 -7.45 10.48 16.72
CA ASN A 88 -7.14 11.69 15.96
C ASN A 88 -5.70 11.72 15.44
N ARG A 89 -5.10 10.54 15.24
CA ARG A 89 -3.72 10.40 14.76
C ARG A 89 -3.69 9.62 13.45
N LEU A 90 -2.98 10.17 12.47
CA LEU A 90 -2.53 9.41 11.30
C LEU A 90 -1.26 8.68 11.72
N GLU A 91 -1.28 7.35 11.64
CA GLU A 91 -0.07 6.52 11.82
C GLU A 91 0.30 5.90 10.49
N SER A 92 1.55 6.07 10.07
CA SER A 92 2.02 5.50 8.81
C SER A 92 3.47 5.04 8.84
N ASP A 93 3.71 3.96 8.11
CA ASP A 93 5.04 3.45 7.79
C ASP A 93 5.23 3.53 6.27
N ILE A 94 6.28 4.24 5.87
CA ILE A 94 6.60 4.50 4.46
C ILE A 94 7.86 3.72 4.12
N VAL A 95 7.75 2.82 3.15
CA VAL A 95 8.88 2.03 2.65
C VAL A 95 9.33 2.60 1.31
N LEU A 96 10.55 3.08 1.26
CA LEU A 96 11.22 3.57 0.05
C LEU A 96 12.13 2.48 -0.50
N ARG A 97 12.09 2.24 -1.81
CA ARG A 97 12.95 1.27 -2.50
C ARG A 97 13.55 1.86 -3.77
N ASN A 98 14.82 1.58 -4.02
CA ASN A 98 15.49 1.89 -5.28
C ASN A 98 15.65 0.63 -6.16
N GLN A 99 16.19 0.80 -7.37
CA GLN A 99 16.50 -0.32 -8.27
C GLN A 99 17.67 -1.21 -7.82
N CYS A 100 18.46 -0.78 -6.83
CA CYS A 100 19.68 -1.44 -6.37
C CYS A 100 19.45 -2.24 -5.10
N ASN A 101 18.19 -2.68 -4.89
CA ASN A 101 17.75 -3.46 -3.75
C ASN A 101 17.93 -2.76 -2.38
N GLY A 102 18.18 -1.44 -2.40
CA GLY A 102 18.19 -0.61 -1.20
C GLY A 102 16.76 -0.34 -0.74
N SER A 103 16.56 -0.38 0.58
CA SER A 103 15.27 -0.15 1.22
C SER A 103 15.45 0.72 2.46
N TRP A 104 14.61 1.74 2.59
CA TRP A 104 14.57 2.63 3.75
C TRP A 104 13.15 2.70 4.27
N GLN A 105 13.01 2.87 5.58
CA GLN A 105 11.71 3.05 6.21
C GLN A 105 11.67 4.39 6.94
N LEU A 106 10.54 5.07 6.79
CA LEU A 106 10.21 6.28 7.52
C LEU A 106 8.87 6.05 8.22
N THR A 107 8.86 6.11 9.55
CA THR A 107 7.61 6.18 10.30
C THR A 107 7.17 7.65 10.36
N PHE A 108 5.97 7.92 9.88
CA PHE A 108 5.38 9.24 9.82
C PHE A 108 4.05 9.24 10.56
N ASN A 109 4.02 9.92 11.71
CA ASN A 109 2.86 9.99 12.58
C ASN A 109 2.47 11.45 12.81
N VAL A 110 1.18 11.77 12.67
CA VAL A 110 0.68 13.14 12.84
C VAL A 110 -0.54 13.13 13.75
N GLU A 111 -0.43 13.77 14.91
CA GLU A 111 -1.57 14.05 15.78
C GLU A 111 -2.36 15.25 15.25
N GLY A 112 -3.70 15.21 15.37
CA GLY A 112 -4.54 16.28 14.84
C GLY A 112 -4.44 16.41 13.31
N TRP A 113 -4.24 15.28 12.61
CA TRP A 113 -3.89 15.25 11.19
C TRP A 113 -4.90 15.98 10.30
N GLN A 114 -6.17 16.04 10.69
CA GLN A 114 -7.24 16.70 9.94
C GLN A 114 -7.02 18.22 9.77
N ASN A 115 -6.29 18.83 10.70
CA ASN A 115 -5.95 20.27 10.67
C ASN A 115 -4.49 20.51 10.25
N SER A 116 -3.79 19.47 9.80
CA SER A 116 -2.36 19.53 9.49
C SER A 116 -2.11 19.52 7.98
N ASP A 117 -1.06 20.20 7.54
CA ASP A 117 -0.59 20.10 6.15
C ASP A 117 0.21 18.82 5.94
N ILE A 118 -0.51 17.71 5.72
CA ILE A 118 0.08 16.39 5.51
C ILE A 118 0.95 16.34 4.24
N ASN A 119 0.61 17.10 3.21
CA ASN A 119 1.39 17.13 1.96
C ASN A 119 2.80 17.69 2.23
N SER A 120 2.87 18.87 2.84
CA SER A 120 4.15 19.52 3.13
C SER A 120 4.97 18.73 4.15
N ALA A 121 4.33 18.22 5.21
CA ALA A 121 5.00 17.45 6.24
C ALA A 121 5.62 16.16 5.66
N MET A 122 4.87 15.42 4.84
CA MET A 122 5.39 14.20 4.22
C MET A 122 6.51 14.50 3.23
N TYR A 123 6.34 15.51 2.36
CA TYR A 123 7.37 15.91 1.41
C TYR A 123 8.70 16.24 2.10
N GLN A 124 8.67 17.09 3.14
CA GLN A 124 9.88 17.53 3.84
C GLN A 124 10.61 16.37 4.54
N ASN A 125 9.87 15.43 5.15
CA ASN A 125 10.50 14.27 5.79
C ASN A 125 11.12 13.32 4.76
N LEU A 126 10.45 13.09 3.63
CA LEU A 126 10.97 12.28 2.55
C LEU A 126 12.19 12.94 1.89
N GLU A 127 12.14 14.24 1.63
CA GLU A 127 13.26 14.98 1.05
C GLU A 127 14.51 14.90 1.93
N LYS A 128 14.36 15.11 3.24
CA LYS A 128 15.46 14.97 4.21
C LYS A 128 16.07 13.57 4.17
N LEU A 129 15.23 12.53 4.21
CA LEU A 129 15.70 11.14 4.15
C LEU A 129 16.41 10.86 2.83
N LEU A 130 15.79 11.19 1.70
CA LEU A 130 16.31 10.89 0.36
C LEU A 130 17.63 11.63 0.06
N ASN A 131 17.84 12.81 0.63
CA ASN A 131 19.10 13.53 0.53
C ASN A 131 20.25 12.88 1.32
N THR A 132 19.95 11.99 2.26
CA THR A 132 20.97 11.24 3.01
C THR A 132 21.32 9.90 2.36
N VAL A 133 20.48 9.41 1.46
CA VAL A 133 20.65 8.13 0.81
C VAL A 133 21.70 8.25 -0.30
N GLN A 134 22.69 7.34 -0.28
CA GLN A 134 23.65 7.24 -1.37
C GLN A 134 22.91 6.84 -2.66
N LYS A 135 23.15 7.62 -3.72
CA LYS A 135 22.60 7.29 -5.03
C LYS A 135 23.15 5.95 -5.48
N CYS A 136 22.26 5.16 -6.06
CA CYS A 136 22.67 4.29 -7.14
C CYS A 136 22.80 5.18 -8.41
#